data_AF-A0A920UM59-F1
#
_entry.id   AF-A0A920UM59-F1
#
_cell.length_a   1.000
_cell.length_b   1.000
_cell.length_c   1.000
_cell.angle_alpha   90.00
_cell.angle_beta   90.00
_cell.angle_gamma   90.00
#
_symmetry.space_group_name_H-M   'P 1'
#
loop_
_entity.id
_entity.type
_entity.pdbx_description
1 polymer ?
#
loop_
_entity_poly.entity_id
_entity_poly.type
_entity_poly.pdbx_seq_one_letter_code
_entity_poly.pdbx_strand_id
1 'polypeptide(L)'
;MEKRHRRHGRLRGDPPKGTKTYVPCEGGFDYASDLVKGLLEVGEFDISVAAYPEVHPEAASADADLENLKRKVDAGASRAITQFFFETEAYLRFRDRCHATGLEVPIVPGILPITNFHRLLKFAKDCGASVPVRLHERFSGLENDPETQRMIAASVAIEQVDELRRHGVDEFHFYTLNRAELTYAICHALGLRPIEQAKGALA
;
A
#
# COMPACT_ATOMS: atom_id res chain seq x y z
N MET A 1 5.91 26.02 20.67
CA MET A 1 6.23 25.42 19.35
C MET A 1 5.52 24.09 19.25
N GLU A 2 4.41 24.07 18.52
CA GLU A 2 3.47 22.95 18.45
C GLU A 2 3.89 22.01 17.31
N LYS A 3 4.43 20.83 17.65
CA LYS A 3 4.95 19.85 16.67
C LYS A 3 3.78 19.31 15.81
N ARG A 4 3.62 19.86 14.59
CA ARG A 4 2.47 19.62 13.69
C ARG A 4 2.47 18.29 12.93
N HIS A 5 3.53 17.47 12.94
CA HIS A 5 3.59 16.24 12.14
C HIS A 5 3.98 15.04 13.01
N ARG A 6 2.97 14.22 13.37
CA ARG A 6 3.14 13.02 14.21
C ARG A 6 3.05 11.69 13.44
N ARG A 7 2.58 11.70 12.19
CA ARG A 7 2.42 10.49 11.35
C ARG A 7 3.43 10.48 10.22
N HIS A 8 4.11 9.36 10.04
CA HIS A 8 5.17 9.23 9.04
C HIS A 8 5.13 7.85 8.37
N GLY A 9 5.00 7.83 7.05
CA GLY A 9 5.32 6.66 6.23
C GLY A 9 6.84 6.54 6.12
N ARG A 10 7.41 5.40 6.49
CA ARG A 10 8.87 5.20 6.54
C ARG A 10 9.23 3.87 5.90
N LEU A 11 10.06 3.95 4.87
CA LEU A 11 10.59 2.86 4.09
C LEU A 11 12.12 2.94 4.14
N ARG A 12 12.82 1.82 3.96
CA ARG A 12 14.28 1.83 3.70
C ARG A 12 14.60 2.72 2.49
N GLY A 13 13.71 2.69 1.50
CA GLY A 13 13.89 3.32 0.19
C GLY A 13 14.37 2.32 -0.85
N ASP A 14 14.09 2.64 -2.10
CA ASP A 14 14.59 1.87 -3.24
C ASP A 14 16.09 2.18 -3.49
N PRO A 15 16.84 1.24 -4.10
CA PRO A 15 18.18 1.53 -4.57
C PRO A 15 18.20 2.73 -5.54
N PRO A 16 19.29 3.52 -5.60
CA PRO A 16 19.45 4.56 -6.61
C PRO A 16 19.24 4.04 -8.03
N LYS A 17 18.70 4.88 -8.93
CA LYS A 17 18.50 4.49 -10.34
C LYS A 17 19.80 3.97 -10.95
N GLY A 18 19.76 2.73 -11.42
CA GLY A 18 20.89 2.06 -12.07
C GLY A 18 21.62 1.04 -11.19
N THR A 19 21.31 0.94 -9.89
CA THR A 19 21.81 -0.12 -9.03
C THR A 19 20.70 -1.13 -8.72
N LYS A 20 21.07 -2.41 -8.61
CA LYS A 20 20.13 -3.49 -8.24
C LYS A 20 20.04 -3.71 -6.73
N THR A 21 21.04 -3.25 -5.99
CA THR A 21 21.17 -3.50 -4.56
C THR A 21 21.22 -2.17 -3.84
N TYR A 22 20.45 -2.04 -2.77
CA TYR A 22 20.53 -0.92 -1.86
C TYR A 22 21.85 -0.97 -1.09
N VAL A 23 22.53 0.17 -1.01
CA VAL A 23 23.71 0.37 -0.15
C VAL A 23 23.42 1.63 0.67
N PRO A 24 23.45 1.57 2.01
CA PRO A 24 23.22 2.74 2.85
C PRO A 24 24.33 3.78 2.63
N CYS A 25 23.98 5.06 2.77
CA CYS A 25 24.97 6.12 2.81
C CYS A 25 25.80 6.06 4.09
N GLU A 26 26.96 6.73 4.10
CA GLU A 26 27.76 6.87 5.32
C GLU A 26 26.91 7.51 6.44
N GLY A 27 26.81 6.82 7.58
CA GLY A 27 25.93 7.21 8.70
C GLY A 27 24.43 6.92 8.50
N GLY A 28 24.04 6.21 7.43
CA GLY A 28 22.67 5.80 7.15
C GLY A 28 22.25 4.49 7.84
N PHE A 29 20.98 4.13 7.69
CA PHE A 29 20.41 2.90 8.25
C PHE A 29 20.44 1.75 7.23
N ASP A 30 20.95 0.59 7.63
CA ASP A 30 20.96 -0.63 6.81
C ASP A 30 19.54 -1.15 6.55
N TYR A 31 18.68 -1.11 7.58
CA TYR A 31 17.32 -1.64 7.53
C TYR A 31 16.27 -0.61 7.95
N ALA A 32 15.05 -0.80 7.46
CA ALA A 32 13.91 0.01 7.87
C ALA A 32 13.64 -0.10 9.40
N SER A 33 13.94 -1.23 10.03
CA SER A 33 13.82 -1.39 11.49
C SER A 33 14.74 -0.45 12.27
N ASP A 34 15.93 -0.16 11.76
CA ASP A 34 16.88 0.73 12.43
C ASP A 34 16.43 2.19 12.31
N LEU A 35 15.85 2.55 11.17
CA LEU A 35 15.16 3.82 10.98
C LEU A 35 13.99 3.99 11.94
N VAL A 36 13.18 2.94 12.17
CA VAL A 36 12.06 2.99 13.14
C VAL A 36 12.59 3.29 14.54
N LYS A 37 13.62 2.56 14.99
CA LYS A 37 14.25 2.77 16.31
C LYS A 37 14.79 4.19 16.46
N GLY A 38 15.61 4.64 15.50
CA GLY A 38 16.20 5.97 15.53
C GLY A 38 15.16 7.10 15.55
N LEU A 39 14.01 6.91 14.91
CA LEU A 39 12.91 7.90 14.97
C LEU A 39 12.26 7.96 16.35
N LEU A 40 12.04 6.82 16.99
CA LEU A 40 11.42 6.78 18.33
C LEU A 40 12.30 7.39 19.41
N GLU A 41 13.63 7.38 19.23
CA GLU A 41 14.56 8.13 20.09
C GLU A 41 14.39 9.66 19.99
N VAL A 42 13.92 10.16 18.84
CA VAL A 42 13.70 11.60 18.59
C VAL A 42 12.33 12.07 19.09
N GLY A 43 11.35 11.16 19.19
CA GLY A 43 10.06 11.45 19.80
C GLY A 43 8.96 10.44 19.46
N GLU A 44 7.76 10.71 19.97
CA GLU A 44 6.59 9.86 19.75
C GLU A 44 6.03 10.06 18.33
N PHE A 45 6.18 9.05 17.49
CA PHE A 45 5.67 9.01 16.11
C PHE A 45 4.73 7.82 15.89
N ASP A 46 3.70 8.03 15.08
CA ASP A 46 2.87 6.97 14.49
C ASP A 46 3.57 6.52 13.19
N ILE A 47 4.23 5.36 13.23
CA ILE A 47 5.13 4.88 12.18
C ILE A 47 4.48 3.75 11.39
N SER A 48 4.29 3.98 10.09
CA SER A 48 3.82 2.96 9.15
C SER A 48 4.99 2.36 8.37
N VAL A 49 5.02 1.03 8.25
CA VAL A 49 6.04 0.30 7.49
C VAL A 49 5.43 -0.47 6.31
N ALA A 50 6.22 -0.74 5.27
CA ALA A 50 5.75 -1.56 4.15
C ALA A 50 5.59 -3.04 4.52
N ALA A 51 4.61 -3.68 3.91
CA ALA A 51 4.37 -5.13 3.92
C ALA A 51 4.16 -5.63 2.47
N TYR A 52 4.46 -6.90 2.18
CA TYR A 52 4.40 -7.45 0.82
C TYR A 52 3.56 -8.73 0.81
N PRO A 53 2.28 -8.66 0.40
CA PRO A 53 1.40 -9.84 0.35
C PRO A 53 1.93 -10.97 -0.55
N GLU A 54 2.71 -10.61 -1.57
CA GLU A 54 3.30 -11.52 -2.55
C GLU A 54 4.81 -11.62 -2.44
N VAL A 55 5.37 -11.32 -1.25
CA VAL A 55 6.81 -11.37 -0.93
C VAL A 55 7.63 -10.28 -1.61
N HIS A 56 8.50 -9.63 -0.85
CA HIS A 56 9.43 -8.64 -1.39
C HIS A 56 10.37 -9.29 -2.45
N PRO A 57 10.61 -8.66 -3.63
CA PRO A 57 11.45 -9.24 -4.68
C PRO A 57 12.89 -9.60 -4.27
N GLU A 58 13.46 -8.86 -3.32
CA GLU A 58 14.79 -9.11 -2.74
C GLU A 58 14.78 -10.10 -1.55
N ALA A 59 13.63 -10.60 -1.11
CA ALA A 59 13.57 -11.52 0.03
C ALA A 59 13.95 -12.95 -0.37
N ALA A 60 14.68 -13.63 0.52
CA ALA A 60 15.13 -15.00 0.29
C ALA A 60 13.97 -16.03 0.30
N SER A 61 12.91 -15.74 1.04
CA SER A 61 11.71 -16.58 1.12
C SER A 61 10.54 -15.78 1.69
N ALA A 62 9.33 -16.33 1.56
CA ALA A 62 8.11 -15.76 2.14
C ALA A 62 8.16 -15.68 3.67
N ASP A 63 8.91 -16.57 4.33
CA ASP A 63 9.06 -16.57 5.79
C ASP A 63 10.11 -15.55 6.24
N ALA A 64 11.21 -15.40 5.49
CA ALA A 64 12.21 -14.38 5.76
C ALA A 64 11.63 -12.96 5.64
N ASP A 65 10.75 -12.72 4.66
CA ASP A 65 10.09 -11.42 4.50
C ASP A 65 9.09 -11.13 5.62
N LEU A 66 8.37 -12.17 6.08
CA LEU A 66 7.47 -12.06 7.22
C LEU A 66 8.23 -11.80 8.53
N GLU A 67 9.36 -12.47 8.74
CA GLU A 67 10.23 -12.22 9.89
C GLU A 67 10.80 -10.79 9.86
N ASN A 68 11.17 -10.29 8.69
CA ASN A 68 11.58 -8.90 8.51
C ASN A 68 10.45 -7.91 8.83
N LEU A 69 9.20 -8.21 8.43
CA LEU A 69 8.05 -7.42 8.86
C LEU A 69 7.89 -7.42 10.38
N LYS A 70 7.99 -8.59 11.02
CA LYS A 70 7.93 -8.71 12.47
C LYS A 70 9.02 -7.87 13.14
N ARG A 71 10.27 -7.89 12.66
CA ARG A 71 11.36 -7.05 13.19
C ARG A 71 11.04 -5.55 13.12
N LYS A 72 10.38 -5.08 12.06
CA LYS A 72 9.95 -3.68 11.93
C LYS A 72 8.85 -3.32 12.92
N VAL A 73 7.92 -4.24 13.16
CA VAL A 73 6.84 -4.07 14.15
C VAL A 73 7.39 -4.10 15.57
N ASP A 74 8.24 -5.08 15.89
CA ASP A 74 8.91 -5.20 17.19
C ASP A 74 9.83 -3.98 17.48
N ALA A 75 10.32 -3.30 16.43
CA ALA A 75 11.05 -2.04 16.55
C ALA A 75 10.17 -0.83 16.91
N GLY A 76 8.84 -0.98 16.89
CA GLY A 76 7.87 0.06 17.28
C GLY A 76 7.04 0.63 16.13
N ALA A 77 6.95 -0.03 14.98
CA ALA A 77 5.98 0.35 13.95
C ALA A 77 4.55 0.09 14.46
N SER A 78 3.67 1.07 14.29
CA SER A 78 2.28 1.03 14.78
C SER A 78 1.30 0.42 13.78
N ARG A 79 1.68 0.32 12.51
CA ARG A 79 0.90 -0.33 11.44
C ARG A 79 1.77 -0.76 10.27
N ALA A 80 1.24 -1.66 9.45
CA ALA A 80 1.79 -2.02 8.17
C ALA A 80 0.87 -1.57 7.02
N ILE A 81 1.44 -1.04 5.94
CA ILE A 81 0.72 -0.75 4.69
C ILE A 81 1.26 -1.70 3.63
N THR A 82 0.38 -2.46 2.99
CA THR A 82 0.82 -3.42 1.99
C THR A 82 1.21 -2.72 0.69
N GLN A 83 2.17 -3.30 -0.04
CA GLN A 83 2.28 -3.12 -1.48
C GLN A 83 0.93 -3.44 -2.13
N PHE A 84 0.64 -2.82 -3.29
CA PHE A 84 -0.57 -3.14 -4.02
C PHE A 84 -0.59 -4.59 -4.49
N PHE A 85 -1.81 -5.11 -4.61
CA PHE A 85 -2.12 -6.46 -5.10
C PHE A 85 -3.41 -6.39 -5.92
N PHE A 86 -3.64 -7.39 -6.77
CA PHE A 86 -4.85 -7.45 -7.62
C PHE A 86 -5.75 -8.65 -7.29
N GLU A 87 -5.25 -9.65 -6.57
CA GLU A 87 -6.05 -10.76 -6.05
C GLU A 87 -6.27 -10.58 -4.55
N THR A 88 -7.53 -10.47 -4.15
CA THR A 88 -7.94 -10.28 -2.75
C THR A 88 -7.40 -11.38 -1.85
N GLU A 89 -7.36 -12.63 -2.33
CA GLU A 89 -6.86 -13.77 -1.59
C GLU A 89 -5.37 -13.69 -1.29
N ALA A 90 -4.56 -12.96 -2.08
CA ALA A 90 -3.16 -12.73 -1.77
C ALA A 90 -3.01 -11.95 -0.46
N TYR A 91 -3.80 -10.88 -0.30
CA TYR A 91 -3.87 -10.12 0.94
C TYR A 91 -4.43 -10.93 2.09
N LEU A 92 -5.53 -11.66 1.89
CA LEU A 92 -6.17 -12.42 2.98
C LEU A 92 -5.24 -13.51 3.52
N ARG A 93 -4.60 -14.30 2.65
CA ARG A 93 -3.61 -15.30 3.07
C ARG A 93 -2.41 -14.66 3.79
N PHE A 94 -1.95 -13.52 3.31
CA PHE A 94 -0.87 -12.77 3.94
C PHE A 94 -1.26 -12.28 5.35
N ARG A 95 -2.44 -11.67 5.49
CA ARG A 95 -2.98 -11.21 6.78
C ARG A 95 -3.05 -12.37 7.78
N ASP A 96 -3.57 -13.52 7.35
CA ASP A 96 -3.69 -14.70 8.20
C ASP A 96 -2.32 -15.23 8.63
N ARG A 97 -1.32 -15.26 7.73
CA ARG A 97 0.07 -15.60 8.06
C ARG A 97 0.68 -14.63 9.07
N CYS A 98 0.45 -13.33 8.93
CA CYS A 98 0.92 -12.34 9.90
C CYS A 98 0.33 -12.57 11.29
N HIS A 99 -0.99 -12.76 11.39
CA HIS A 99 -1.66 -13.06 12.65
C HIS A 99 -1.15 -14.36 13.27
N ALA A 100 -0.88 -15.39 12.46
CA ALA A 100 -0.33 -16.67 12.95
C ALA A 100 1.06 -16.53 13.60
N THR A 101 1.81 -15.46 13.30
CA THR A 101 3.10 -15.14 13.93
C THR A 101 3.00 -14.24 15.17
N GLY A 102 1.78 -13.88 15.59
CA GLY A 102 1.54 -12.95 16.71
C GLY A 102 1.75 -11.48 16.34
N LEU A 103 1.70 -11.13 15.05
CA LEU A 103 1.73 -9.73 14.61
C LEU A 103 0.33 -9.13 14.76
N GLU A 104 0.16 -8.22 15.71
CA GLU A 104 -1.15 -7.66 16.09
C GLU A 104 -1.42 -6.25 15.52
N VAL A 105 -0.43 -5.62 14.90
CA VAL A 105 -0.63 -4.27 14.32
C VAL A 105 -1.55 -4.32 13.09
N PRO A 106 -2.35 -3.28 12.83
CA PRO A 106 -3.18 -3.22 11.64
C PRO A 106 -2.37 -3.40 10.35
N ILE A 107 -2.87 -4.25 9.44
CA ILE A 107 -2.30 -4.49 8.10
C ILE A 107 -3.25 -3.86 7.08
N VAL A 108 -2.94 -2.63 6.69
CA VAL A 108 -3.77 -1.82 5.80
C VAL A 108 -3.50 -2.21 4.35
N PRO A 109 -4.49 -2.67 3.57
CA PRO A 109 -4.31 -2.97 2.16
C PRO A 109 -4.02 -1.70 1.35
N GLY A 110 -2.94 -1.77 0.58
CA GLY A 110 -2.63 -0.81 -0.48
C GLY A 110 -3.42 -1.13 -1.75
N ILE A 111 -4.26 -0.20 -2.18
CA ILE A 111 -5.08 -0.32 -3.39
C ILE A 111 -4.52 0.62 -4.46
N LEU A 112 -4.20 0.07 -5.63
CA LEU A 112 -3.72 0.83 -6.79
C LEU A 112 -4.81 0.88 -7.88
N PRO A 113 -5.52 2.02 -8.03
CA PRO A 113 -6.45 2.19 -9.14
C PRO A 113 -5.74 2.12 -10.49
N ILE A 114 -6.26 1.29 -11.40
CA ILE A 114 -5.66 1.07 -12.73
C ILE A 114 -5.91 2.30 -13.62
N THR A 115 -4.88 3.09 -13.89
CA THR A 115 -5.01 4.28 -14.75
C THR A 115 -4.51 4.06 -16.17
N ASN A 116 -3.55 3.14 -16.34
CA ASN A 116 -3.02 2.72 -17.62
C ASN A 116 -2.53 1.28 -17.48
N PHE A 117 -3.22 0.35 -18.14
CA PHE A 117 -2.96 -1.08 -17.94
C PHE A 117 -1.54 -1.49 -18.38
N HIS A 118 -1.03 -0.94 -19.48
CA HIS A 118 0.32 -1.28 -19.95
C HIS A 118 1.42 -0.84 -18.97
N ARG A 119 1.33 0.38 -18.44
CA ARG A 119 2.27 0.86 -17.40
C ARG A 119 2.13 0.07 -16.11
N LEU A 120 0.89 -0.31 -15.76
CA LEU A 120 0.61 -1.13 -14.60
C LEU A 120 1.36 -2.47 -14.67
N LEU A 121 1.32 -3.17 -15.81
CA LEU A 121 2.00 -4.46 -15.96
C LEU A 121 3.51 -4.37 -15.67
N LYS A 122 4.15 -3.30 -16.15
CA LYS A 122 5.56 -3.06 -15.85
C LYS A 122 5.79 -2.77 -14.37
N PHE A 123 4.98 -1.89 -13.79
CA PHE A 123 5.12 -1.51 -12.39
C PHE A 123 4.85 -2.68 -11.43
N ALA A 124 3.85 -3.51 -11.72
CA ALA A 124 3.54 -4.72 -10.97
C ALA A 124 4.71 -5.71 -10.99
N LYS A 125 5.31 -5.92 -12.18
CA LYS A 125 6.50 -6.76 -12.32
C LYS A 125 7.68 -6.26 -11.49
N ASP A 126 7.95 -4.95 -11.52
CA ASP A 126 9.05 -4.34 -10.76
C ASP A 126 8.83 -4.45 -9.24
N CYS A 127 7.56 -4.43 -8.79
CA CYS A 127 7.18 -4.57 -7.38
C CYS A 127 6.96 -6.02 -6.92
N GLY A 128 7.04 -7.01 -7.81
CA GLY A 128 6.75 -8.42 -7.50
C GLY A 128 5.26 -8.74 -7.33
N ALA A 129 4.35 -7.88 -7.81
CA ALA A 129 2.92 -8.10 -7.74
C ALA A 129 2.40 -8.81 -9.01
N SER A 130 1.58 -9.83 -8.81
CA SER A 130 0.91 -10.59 -9.85
C SER A 130 -0.32 -9.85 -10.39
N VAL A 131 -0.53 -9.94 -11.71
CA VAL A 131 -1.72 -9.40 -12.36
C VAL A 131 -2.52 -10.59 -12.90
N PRO A 132 -3.74 -10.83 -12.43
CA PRO A 132 -4.49 -12.01 -12.80
C PRO A 132 -5.02 -11.93 -14.22
N VAL A 133 -5.18 -13.11 -14.86
CA VAL A 133 -5.63 -13.24 -16.26
C VAL A 133 -6.94 -12.50 -16.52
N ARG A 134 -7.87 -12.52 -15.56
CA ARG A 134 -9.14 -11.79 -15.65
C ARG A 134 -8.98 -10.29 -15.92
N LEU A 135 -7.91 -9.66 -15.41
CA LEU A 135 -7.63 -8.25 -15.69
C LEU A 135 -7.06 -8.07 -17.10
N HIS A 136 -6.23 -8.99 -17.58
CA HIS A 136 -5.79 -8.96 -18.98
C HIS A 136 -6.97 -9.04 -19.95
N GLU A 137 -7.92 -9.92 -19.67
CA GLU A 137 -9.14 -10.07 -20.48
C GLU A 137 -10.01 -8.82 -20.44
N ARG A 138 -10.27 -8.26 -19.24
CA ARG A 138 -11.07 -7.03 -19.08
C ARG A 138 -10.48 -5.80 -19.79
N PHE A 139 -9.15 -5.71 -19.89
CA PHE A 139 -8.48 -4.58 -20.52
C PHE A 139 -8.07 -4.83 -21.98
N SER A 140 -8.34 -6.02 -22.52
CA SER A 140 -7.98 -6.40 -23.89
C SER A 140 -8.73 -5.55 -24.93
N GLY A 141 -8.00 -5.01 -25.92
CA GLY A 141 -8.59 -4.24 -27.03
C GLY A 141 -9.00 -2.81 -26.68
N LEU A 142 -8.70 -2.34 -25.46
CA LEU A 142 -9.07 -0.99 -25.00
C LEU A 142 -7.94 0.03 -25.17
N GLU A 143 -6.87 -0.27 -25.92
CA GLU A 143 -5.67 0.57 -26.01
C GLU A 143 -5.99 2.00 -26.48
N ASN A 144 -7.01 2.15 -27.31
CA ASN A 144 -7.47 3.43 -27.85
C ASN A 144 -8.83 3.89 -27.28
N ASP A 145 -9.30 3.29 -26.19
CA ASP A 145 -10.57 3.63 -25.53
C ASP A 145 -10.34 4.00 -24.04
N PRO A 146 -9.87 5.24 -23.77
CA PRO A 146 -9.55 5.68 -22.43
C PRO A 146 -10.77 5.84 -21.51
N GLU A 147 -11.97 6.04 -22.07
CA GLU A 147 -13.19 6.18 -21.28
C GLU A 147 -13.61 4.82 -20.72
N THR A 148 -13.66 3.79 -21.57
CA THR A 148 -13.98 2.42 -21.14
C THR A 148 -12.91 1.88 -20.19
N GLN A 149 -11.62 2.14 -20.45
CA GLN A 149 -10.55 1.79 -19.50
C GLN A 149 -10.80 2.36 -18.10
N ARG A 150 -11.23 3.63 -18.03
CA ARG A 150 -11.48 4.30 -16.75
C ARG A 150 -12.68 3.69 -16.01
N MET A 151 -13.75 3.33 -16.73
CA MET A 151 -14.93 2.67 -16.15
C MET A 151 -14.59 1.27 -15.61
N ILE A 152 -13.86 0.47 -16.39
CA ILE A 152 -13.43 -0.87 -15.96
C ILE A 152 -12.48 -0.77 -14.76
N ALA A 153 -11.54 0.16 -14.78
CA ALA A 153 -10.64 0.38 -13.66
C ALA A 153 -11.38 0.75 -12.36
N ALA A 154 -12.39 1.62 -12.45
CA ALA A 154 -13.23 1.96 -11.30
C ALA A 154 -13.98 0.73 -10.80
N SER A 155 -14.59 -0.05 -11.70
CA SER A 155 -15.30 -1.29 -11.35
C SER A 155 -14.39 -2.28 -10.62
N VAL A 156 -13.20 -2.54 -11.17
CA VAL A 156 -12.21 -3.46 -10.57
C VAL A 156 -11.81 -3.02 -9.17
N ALA A 157 -11.50 -1.74 -8.97
CA ALA A 157 -11.09 -1.24 -7.67
C ALA A 157 -12.24 -1.27 -6.65
N ILE A 158 -13.47 -0.94 -7.07
CA ILE A 158 -14.66 -1.02 -6.20
C ILE A 158 -14.94 -2.48 -5.81
N GLU A 159 -14.91 -3.41 -6.77
CA GLU A 159 -15.09 -4.85 -6.54
C GLU A 159 -14.08 -5.37 -5.51
N GLN A 160 -12.79 -5.03 -5.69
CA GLN A 160 -11.71 -5.45 -4.78
C GLN A 160 -11.91 -4.91 -3.36
N VAL A 161 -12.22 -3.62 -3.22
CA VAL A 161 -12.42 -3.00 -1.91
C VAL A 161 -13.67 -3.56 -1.22
N ASP A 162 -14.76 -3.74 -1.96
CA ASP A 162 -16.00 -4.32 -1.43
C ASP A 162 -15.81 -5.77 -0.96
N GLU A 163 -15.04 -6.56 -1.70
CA GLU A 163 -14.62 -7.90 -1.28
C GLU A 163 -13.80 -7.87 0.01
N LEU A 164 -12.76 -7.01 0.09
CA LEU A 164 -11.97 -6.84 1.31
C LEU A 164 -12.84 -6.43 2.52
N ARG A 165 -13.84 -5.55 2.31
CA ARG A 165 -14.80 -5.18 3.36
C ARG A 165 -15.64 -6.35 3.85
N ARG A 166 -16.09 -7.24 2.96
CA ARG A 166 -16.80 -8.47 3.36
C ARG A 166 -15.94 -9.37 4.24
N HIS A 167 -14.62 -9.29 4.11
CA HIS A 167 -13.64 -9.99 4.94
C HIS A 167 -13.16 -9.19 6.17
N GLY A 168 -13.88 -8.13 6.54
CA GLY A 168 -13.66 -7.37 7.77
C GLY A 168 -12.59 -6.29 7.69
N VAL A 169 -12.16 -5.89 6.47
CA VAL A 169 -11.23 -4.77 6.31
C VAL A 169 -11.99 -3.45 6.26
N ASP A 170 -11.63 -2.50 7.11
CA ASP A 170 -12.27 -1.18 7.25
C ASP A 170 -11.32 0.01 6.97
N GLU A 171 -10.02 -0.22 6.93
CA GLU A 171 -8.98 0.75 6.54
C GLU A 171 -8.41 0.42 5.15
N PHE A 172 -8.17 1.46 4.33
CA PHE A 172 -7.60 1.32 2.99
C PHE A 172 -6.56 2.40 2.73
N HIS A 173 -5.48 2.06 2.03
CA HIS A 173 -4.49 3.00 1.54
C HIS A 173 -4.53 3.08 0.01
N PHE A 174 -4.90 4.23 -0.55
CA PHE A 174 -4.99 4.40 -2.01
C PHE A 174 -3.72 5.02 -2.60
N TYR A 175 -3.08 4.30 -3.54
CA TYR A 175 -2.01 4.83 -4.37
C TYR A 175 -2.58 5.69 -5.50
N THR A 176 -2.81 6.98 -5.23
CA THR A 176 -3.52 7.87 -6.15
C THR A 176 -2.76 8.22 -7.42
N LEU A 177 -1.43 8.11 -7.43
CA LEU A 177 -0.55 8.53 -8.51
C LEU A 177 -0.84 9.97 -8.99
N ASN A 178 -1.11 10.88 -8.04
CA ASN A 178 -1.51 12.28 -8.28
C ASN A 178 -2.81 12.45 -9.08
N ARG A 179 -3.70 11.46 -9.07
CA ARG A 179 -5.04 11.50 -9.70
C ARG A 179 -6.13 11.24 -8.67
N ALA A 180 -7.06 12.17 -8.55
CA ALA A 180 -8.07 12.15 -7.50
C ALA A 180 -9.37 11.45 -7.92
N GLU A 181 -9.68 11.41 -9.22
CA GLU A 181 -11.01 11.07 -9.73
C GLU A 181 -11.42 9.63 -9.41
N LEU A 182 -10.54 8.66 -9.68
CA LEU A 182 -10.80 7.25 -9.39
C LEU A 182 -10.89 6.99 -7.90
N THR A 183 -9.94 7.52 -7.12
CA THR A 183 -9.93 7.39 -5.66
C THR A 183 -11.18 7.99 -5.05
N TYR A 184 -11.61 9.16 -5.53
CA TYR A 184 -12.84 9.81 -5.10
C TYR A 184 -14.08 8.96 -5.43
N ALA A 185 -14.16 8.42 -6.64
CA ALA A 185 -15.26 7.53 -7.04
C ALA A 185 -15.32 6.27 -6.17
N ILE A 186 -14.16 5.67 -5.84
CA ILE A 186 -14.09 4.52 -4.92
C ILE A 186 -14.58 4.94 -3.54
N CYS A 187 -14.04 6.01 -2.94
CA CYS A 187 -14.53 6.52 -1.65
C CYS A 187 -16.05 6.75 -1.66
N HIS A 188 -16.58 7.33 -2.74
CA HIS A 188 -18.00 7.56 -2.92
C HIS A 188 -18.79 6.24 -3.00
N ALA A 189 -18.28 5.23 -3.69
CA ALA A 189 -18.88 3.89 -3.72
C ALA A 189 -18.87 3.20 -2.35
N LEU A 190 -17.88 3.49 -1.50
CA LEU A 190 -17.81 3.00 -0.12
C LEU A 190 -18.75 3.72 0.86
N GLY A 191 -19.50 4.72 0.38
CA GLY A 191 -20.38 5.56 1.20
C GLY A 191 -19.66 6.72 1.88
N LEU A 192 -18.37 6.93 1.61
CA LEU A 192 -17.63 8.10 2.10
C LEU A 192 -18.02 9.31 1.25
N ARG A 193 -18.47 10.37 1.91
CA ARG A 193 -18.88 11.63 1.28
C ARG A 193 -18.00 12.76 1.81
N PRO A 194 -17.81 13.85 1.04
CA PRO A 194 -17.28 15.07 1.59
C PRO A 194 -18.10 15.46 2.82
N ILE A 195 -17.41 15.69 3.94
CA ILE A 195 -18.05 16.34 5.09
C ILE A 195 -18.22 17.80 4.66
N GLU A 196 -19.46 18.29 4.57
CA GLU A 196 -19.68 19.73 4.43
C GLU A 196 -18.99 20.43 5.60
N GLN A 197 -17.92 21.18 5.31
CA GLN A 197 -17.41 22.12 6.30
C GLN A 197 -18.53 23.10 6.56
N ALA A 198 -19.05 23.12 7.79
CA ALA A 198 -19.99 24.13 8.23
C ALA A 198 -19.43 25.51 7.85
N LYS A 199 -20.06 26.17 6.87
CA LYS A 199 -19.88 27.60 6.63
C LYS A 199 -20.43 28.32 7.86
N GLY A 200 -19.59 28.54 8.86
CA GLY A 200 -20.02 29.13 10.11
C GLY A 200 -18.87 29.49 11.02
N ALA A 201 -18.21 30.62 10.74
CA ALA A 201 -17.68 31.57 11.72
C ALA A 201 -16.85 32.66 10.99
N LEU A 202 -17.54 33.59 10.35
CA LEU A 202 -17.08 34.95 10.06
C LEU A 202 -18.33 35.75 9.71
N ALA A 203 -19.04 36.13 10.77
CA ALA A 203 -19.99 37.24 10.80
C ALA A 203 -19.57 38.13 11.97
#